data_AF-U1Q969-F1
#
_entry.id   AF-U1Q969-F1
#
_cell.length_a   1.000
_cell.length_b   1.000
_cell.length_c   1.000
_cell.angle_alpha   90.00
_cell.angle_beta   90.00
_cell.angle_gamma   90.00
#
_symmetry.space_group_name_H-M   'P 1'
#
loop_
_entity.id
_entity.type
_entity.pdbx_description
1 polymer ?
#
loop_
_entity_poly.entity_id
_entity_poly.type
_entity_poly.pdbx_seq_one_letter_code
_entity_poly.pdbx_strand_id
1 'polypeptide(L)'
;MSTEATHPTTQQVADSAPHGRRRSHIIASIFGLAQGAWVMALAAFVVKYHGPNFGFSHQAEQYLLALPLAVAAFVGCRWVERYYARNSSLGAVVAGVFLLGGSLVLLWLQKYFTLGLISFVCAMLLFGGAMGMRRARRAGRREAVYAQQMAKLDQQPGQVPLPPPSRKSDHLLSLVITPLLTVFALVATGFSSGVVAGADVFAANAHTFSHGKVLFALVAGALLLLSVGALTGTSTAGAAATSGTILAFYLALCAGILLGIKDPLFTDPASYIVIDPVVWIFLAAVMSPLARGSHWARQAGRTQMAAQLAMETNKAAA
;
A
#
# COMPACT_ATOMS: atom_id res chain seq x y z
N MET A 1 -62.18 4.60 -20.20
CA MET A 1 -61.25 3.95 -19.27
C MET A 1 -59.84 4.41 -19.64
N SER A 2 -59.41 5.51 -19.05
CA SER A 2 -58.08 6.11 -19.23
C SER A 2 -57.15 5.52 -18.19
N THR A 3 -56.11 4.81 -18.63
CA THR A 3 -55.02 4.32 -17.77
C THR A 3 -54.20 5.51 -17.28
N GLU A 4 -54.43 5.90 -16.03
CA GLU A 4 -53.64 6.91 -15.34
C GLU A 4 -52.24 6.33 -15.09
N ALA A 5 -51.27 6.82 -15.85
CA ALA A 5 -49.87 6.47 -15.66
C ALA A 5 -49.42 7.05 -14.31
N THR A 6 -49.28 6.18 -13.31
CA THR A 6 -48.71 6.54 -12.01
C THR A 6 -47.26 6.98 -12.21
N HIS A 7 -47.02 8.28 -12.17
CA HIS A 7 -45.68 8.85 -12.09
C HIS A 7 -44.98 8.34 -10.82
N PRO A 8 -43.73 7.85 -10.89
CA PRO A 8 -42.99 7.46 -9.71
C PRO A 8 -42.81 8.68 -8.80
N THR A 9 -43.13 8.50 -7.52
CA THR A 9 -43.00 9.56 -6.51
C THR A 9 -41.54 9.98 -6.36
N THR A 10 -41.30 11.26 -6.05
CA THR A 10 -39.97 11.85 -5.86
C THR A 10 -39.07 11.09 -4.88
N GLN A 11 -39.64 10.31 -3.96
CA GLN A 11 -38.91 9.38 -3.08
C GLN A 11 -38.32 8.16 -3.81
N GLN A 12 -39.02 7.56 -4.78
CA GLN A 12 -38.48 6.45 -5.58
C GLN A 12 -37.31 6.89 -6.47
N VAL A 13 -37.32 8.15 -6.92
CA VAL A 13 -36.21 8.76 -7.66
C VAL A 13 -35.05 9.08 -6.70
N ALA A 14 -35.34 9.55 -5.48
CA ALA A 14 -34.32 9.83 -4.46
C ALA A 14 -33.60 8.56 -3.96
N ASP A 15 -34.30 7.44 -3.82
CA ASP A 15 -33.70 6.14 -3.46
C ASP A 15 -32.93 5.48 -4.61
N SER A 16 -33.14 5.94 -5.85
CA SER A 16 -32.35 5.54 -7.02
C SER A 16 -31.13 6.44 -7.29
N ALA A 17 -31.03 7.58 -6.59
CA ALA A 17 -29.93 8.50 -6.77
C ALA A 17 -28.65 7.95 -6.08
N PRO A 18 -27.48 7.99 -6.75
CA PRO A 18 -26.24 7.54 -6.15
C PRO A 18 -25.98 8.32 -4.85
N HIS A 19 -25.87 7.61 -3.72
CA HIS A 19 -25.55 8.21 -2.41
C HIS A 19 -24.44 9.25 -2.54
N GLY A 20 -24.68 10.47 -2.04
CA GLY A 20 -23.72 11.57 -2.09
C GLY A 20 -22.39 11.18 -1.44
N ARG A 21 -21.36 10.90 -2.26
CA ARG A 21 -20.05 10.43 -1.77
C ARG A 21 -19.20 11.54 -1.13
N ARG A 22 -19.66 12.80 -1.17
CA ARG A 22 -18.92 13.98 -0.69
C ARG A 22 -18.44 13.84 0.76
N ARG A 23 -19.30 13.40 1.68
CA ARG A 23 -18.93 13.18 3.09
C ARG A 23 -17.84 12.11 3.23
N SER A 24 -17.98 11.00 2.51
CA SER A 24 -16.98 9.92 2.48
C SER A 24 -15.63 10.38 1.95
N HIS A 25 -15.60 11.31 0.98
CA HIS A 25 -14.36 11.90 0.49
C HIS A 25 -13.69 12.78 1.53
N ILE A 26 -14.44 13.66 2.21
CA ILE A 26 -13.90 14.55 3.24
C ILE A 26 -13.31 13.74 4.40
N ILE A 27 -14.06 12.77 4.94
CA ILE A 27 -13.59 11.93 6.05
C ILE A 27 -12.36 11.11 5.63
N ALA A 28 -12.36 10.56 4.41
CA ALA A 28 -11.20 9.84 3.90
C ALA A 28 -9.96 10.74 3.79
N SER A 29 -10.12 12.00 3.36
CA SER A 29 -9.01 12.96 3.31
C SER A 29 -8.46 13.28 4.70
N ILE A 30 -9.32 13.44 5.71
CA ILE A 30 -8.89 13.66 7.11
C ILE A 30 -8.09 12.47 7.62
N PHE A 31 -8.58 11.24 7.43
CA PHE A 31 -7.82 10.04 7.77
C PHE A 31 -6.53 9.90 6.96
N GLY A 32 -6.51 10.39 5.72
CA GLY A 32 -5.31 10.45 4.88
C GLY A 32 -4.23 11.33 5.48
N LEU A 33 -4.58 12.55 5.89
CA LEU A 33 -3.65 13.45 6.57
C LEU A 33 -3.15 12.85 7.89
N ALA A 34 -4.05 12.29 8.70
CA ALA A 34 -3.70 11.65 9.95
C ALA A 34 -2.75 10.45 9.75
N GLN A 35 -3.00 9.60 8.74
CA GLN A 35 -2.14 8.47 8.39
C GLN A 35 -0.76 8.93 7.92
N GLY A 36 -0.70 9.93 7.05
CA GLY A 36 0.57 10.50 6.58
C GLY A 36 1.40 11.06 7.74
N ALA A 37 0.77 11.84 8.62
CA ALA A 37 1.43 12.38 9.81
C ALA A 37 1.89 11.27 10.77
N TRP A 38 1.07 10.25 10.99
CA TRP A 38 1.39 9.10 11.83
C TRP A 38 2.61 8.32 11.34
N VAL A 39 2.63 7.95 10.05
CA VAL A 39 3.76 7.21 9.45
C VAL A 39 5.03 8.04 9.52
N MET A 40 4.95 9.34 9.19
CA MET A 40 6.10 10.25 9.25
C MET A 40 6.62 10.42 10.68
N ALA A 41 5.74 10.54 11.68
CA ALA A 41 6.13 10.66 13.08
C ALA A 41 6.83 9.41 13.61
N LEU A 42 6.30 8.22 13.29
CA LEU A 42 6.92 6.95 13.69
C LEU A 42 8.29 6.77 13.02
N ALA A 43 8.40 7.10 11.72
CA ALA A 43 9.68 7.06 11.02
C ALA A 43 10.68 8.07 11.60
N ALA A 44 10.22 9.29 11.92
CA ALA A 44 11.06 10.32 12.53
C ALA A 44 11.54 9.92 13.93
N PHE A 45 10.71 9.23 14.70
CA PHE A 45 11.10 8.70 16.01
C PHE A 45 12.23 7.69 15.85
N VAL A 46 12.12 6.71 14.95
CA VAL A 46 13.21 5.75 14.70
C VAL A 46 14.49 6.44 14.26
N VAL A 47 14.41 7.39 13.31
CA VAL A 47 15.58 8.11 12.80
C VAL A 47 16.21 9.04 13.85
N LYS A 48 15.43 9.61 14.78
CA LYS A 48 15.97 10.45 15.86
C LYS A 48 16.86 9.67 16.84
N TYR A 49 16.56 8.39 17.08
CA TYR A 49 17.42 7.49 17.85
C TYR A 49 18.71 7.09 17.09
N HIS A 50 18.88 7.58 15.85
CA HIS A 50 20.07 7.40 15.01
C HIS A 50 21.13 8.52 15.18
N GLY A 51 20.87 9.55 16.00
CA GLY A 51 21.77 10.69 16.16
C GLY A 51 22.96 10.43 17.13
N PRO A 52 24.14 11.02 16.88
CA PRO A 52 25.42 10.76 17.60
C PRO A 52 25.48 11.25 19.06
N ASN A 53 24.37 11.66 19.67
CA ASN A 53 24.36 12.41 20.93
C ASN A 53 23.94 11.60 22.16
N PHE A 54 23.77 10.29 22.03
CA PHE A 54 23.50 9.41 23.18
C PHE A 54 24.58 8.33 23.20
N GLY A 55 25.23 8.15 24.33
CA GLY A 55 26.44 7.33 24.45
C GLY A 55 26.14 5.86 24.70
N PHE A 56 25.63 5.12 23.70
CA PHE A 56 25.61 3.65 23.74
C PHE A 56 26.08 3.02 22.41
N SER A 57 26.29 1.71 22.39
CA SER A 57 26.77 0.90 21.25
C SER A 57 25.69 0.69 20.16
N HIS A 58 25.43 1.73 19.36
CA HIS A 58 24.09 2.26 19.04
C HIS A 58 23.22 1.72 17.89
N GLN A 59 23.60 0.71 17.09
CA GLN A 59 22.74 0.26 15.97
C GLN A 59 21.73 -0.85 16.34
N ALA A 60 22.12 -1.79 17.21
CA ALA A 60 21.30 -2.93 17.59
C ALA A 60 19.96 -2.52 18.24
N GLU A 61 19.99 -1.54 19.15
CA GLU A 61 18.82 -1.04 19.87
C GLU A 61 17.81 -0.37 18.93
N GLN A 62 18.27 0.27 17.85
CA GLN A 62 17.39 0.93 16.88
C GLN A 62 16.56 -0.08 16.10
N TYR A 63 17.14 -1.20 15.68
CA TYR A 63 16.40 -2.26 15.01
C TYR A 63 15.36 -2.89 15.93
N LEU A 64 15.68 -3.01 17.22
CA LEU A 64 14.72 -3.49 18.22
C LEU A 64 13.60 -2.48 18.49
N LEU A 65 13.89 -1.18 18.50
CA LEU A 65 12.89 -0.11 18.66
C LEU A 65 12.03 0.11 17.42
N ALA A 66 12.57 -0.13 16.23
CA ALA A 66 11.85 0.02 14.97
C ALA A 66 10.76 -1.04 14.80
N LEU A 67 10.92 -2.24 15.39
CA LEU A 67 9.91 -3.29 15.35
C LEU A 67 8.55 -2.86 15.94
N PRO A 68 8.43 -2.44 17.23
CA PRO A 68 7.15 -2.02 17.79
C PRO A 68 6.56 -0.80 17.07
N LEU A 69 7.39 0.12 16.56
CA LEU A 69 6.93 1.29 15.81
C LEU A 69 6.40 0.89 14.43
N ALA A 70 7.04 -0.05 13.74
CA ALA A 70 6.53 -0.61 12.51
C ALA A 70 5.24 -1.42 12.72
N VAL A 71 5.11 -2.12 13.86
CA VAL A 71 3.83 -2.76 14.25
C VAL A 71 2.75 -1.70 14.47
N ALA A 72 3.06 -0.59 15.14
CA ALA A 72 2.12 0.52 15.32
C ALA A 72 1.73 1.17 13.98
N ALA A 73 2.68 1.34 13.05
CA ALA A 73 2.41 1.78 11.69
C ALA A 73 1.51 0.79 10.95
N PHE A 74 1.79 -0.51 11.05
CA PHE A 74 0.99 -1.58 10.46
C PHE A 74 -0.45 -1.53 10.96
N VAL A 75 -0.67 -1.48 12.28
CA VAL A 75 -2.01 -1.45 12.89
C VAL A 75 -2.80 -0.22 12.43
N GLY A 76 -2.18 0.96 12.48
CA GLY A 76 -2.80 2.21 12.04
C GLY A 76 -3.18 2.17 10.56
N CYS A 77 -2.23 1.82 9.69
CA CYS A 77 -2.47 1.65 8.25
C CYS A 77 -3.54 0.60 7.99
N ARG A 78 -3.54 -0.53 8.70
CA ARG A 78 -4.52 -1.61 8.54
C ARG A 78 -5.94 -1.14 8.78
N TRP A 79 -6.14 -0.36 9.84
CA TRP A 79 -7.45 0.18 10.20
C TRP A 79 -7.95 1.16 9.13
N VAL A 80 -7.08 2.09 8.74
CA VAL A 80 -7.40 3.14 7.77
C VAL A 80 -7.64 2.57 6.36
N GLU A 81 -6.85 1.59 5.91
CA GLU A 81 -7.04 0.90 4.63
C GLU A 81 -8.39 0.16 4.56
N ARG A 82 -8.91 -0.31 5.70
CA ARG A 82 -10.26 -0.90 5.78
C ARG A 82 -11.33 0.11 5.43
N TYR A 83 -11.18 1.31 5.97
CA TYR A 83 -12.08 2.42 5.70
C TYR A 83 -11.98 2.85 4.23
N TYR A 84 -10.77 3.00 3.68
CA TYR A 84 -10.57 3.37 2.28
C TYR A 84 -11.14 2.36 1.29
N ALA A 85 -10.95 1.07 1.58
CA ALA A 85 -11.47 -0.01 0.75
C ALA A 85 -12.99 0.10 0.57
N ARG A 86 -13.72 0.38 1.65
CA ARG A 86 -15.19 0.45 1.69
C ARG A 86 -15.75 1.78 1.19
N ASN A 87 -15.12 2.90 1.56
CA ASN A 87 -15.70 4.22 1.38
C ASN A 87 -15.05 4.96 0.21
N SER A 88 -13.73 5.22 0.30
CA SER A 88 -13.00 6.03 -0.68
C SER A 88 -11.48 5.82 -0.61
N SER A 89 -10.84 5.50 -1.74
CA SER A 89 -9.37 5.47 -1.83
C SER A 89 -8.74 6.86 -1.97
N LEU A 90 -9.53 7.94 -1.86
CA LEU A 90 -8.98 9.30 -1.87
C LEU A 90 -8.06 9.54 -0.66
N GLY A 91 -8.36 8.93 0.49
CA GLY A 91 -7.53 9.10 1.69
C GLY A 91 -6.10 8.60 1.49
N ALA A 92 -5.91 7.46 0.83
CA ALA A 92 -4.57 6.97 0.46
C ALA A 92 -3.83 7.94 -0.48
N VAL A 93 -4.55 8.61 -1.40
CA VAL A 93 -3.95 9.66 -2.25
C VAL A 93 -3.52 10.86 -1.40
N VAL A 94 -4.37 11.31 -0.48
CA VAL A 94 -4.07 12.46 0.39
C VAL A 94 -2.87 12.15 1.32
N ALA A 95 -2.83 10.95 1.90
CA ALA A 95 -1.69 10.48 2.68
C ALA A 95 -0.41 10.45 1.83
N GLY A 96 -0.50 9.94 0.58
CA GLY A 96 0.59 9.94 -0.38
C GLY A 96 1.08 11.34 -0.73
N VAL A 97 0.19 12.31 -0.96
CA VAL A 97 0.56 13.71 -1.25
C VAL A 97 1.27 14.34 -0.05
N PHE A 98 0.75 14.14 1.15
CA PHE A 98 1.37 14.64 2.38
C PHE A 98 2.79 14.09 2.56
N LEU A 99 2.96 12.76 2.44
CA LEU A 99 4.25 12.11 2.57
C LEU A 99 5.21 12.48 1.43
N LEU A 100 4.71 12.65 0.20
CA LEU A 100 5.53 13.10 -0.92
C LEU A 100 6.04 14.52 -0.68
N GLY A 101 5.16 15.44 -0.27
CA GLY A 101 5.54 16.82 0.07
C GLY A 101 6.61 16.87 1.15
N GLY A 102 6.44 16.10 2.24
CA GLY A 102 7.46 15.97 3.29
C GLY A 102 8.75 15.35 2.75
N SER A 103 8.66 14.27 1.96
CA SER A 103 9.83 13.58 1.42
C SER A 103 10.69 14.46 0.53
N LEU A 104 10.10 15.33 -0.28
CA LEU A 104 10.85 16.24 -1.14
C LEU A 104 11.71 17.16 -0.27
N VAL A 105 11.12 17.81 0.74
CA VAL A 105 11.87 18.68 1.66
C VAL A 105 12.96 17.92 2.41
N LEU A 106 12.65 16.72 2.90
CA LEU A 106 13.59 15.93 3.72
C LEU A 106 14.74 15.32 2.92
N LEU A 107 14.51 14.94 1.66
CA LEU A 107 15.57 14.45 0.76
C LEU A 107 16.55 15.57 0.38
N TRP A 108 16.07 16.82 0.30
CA TRP A 108 16.93 18.00 0.12
C TRP A 108 17.78 18.31 1.35
N LEU A 109 17.30 17.97 2.54
CA LEU A 109 18.03 18.11 3.79
C LEU A 109 18.83 16.84 4.07
N GLN A 110 20.10 16.80 3.65
CA GLN A 110 20.98 15.62 3.77
C GLN A 110 20.92 14.91 5.15
N LYS A 111 20.77 15.69 6.24
CA LYS A 111 20.61 15.17 7.62
C LYS A 111 19.39 14.25 7.80
N TYR A 112 18.34 14.42 7.00
CA TYR A 112 17.08 13.68 7.10
C TYR A 112 16.84 12.77 5.90
N PHE A 113 17.89 12.41 5.16
CA PHE A 113 17.78 11.61 3.94
C PHE A 113 17.00 10.31 4.13
N THR A 114 17.33 9.50 5.15
CA THR A 114 16.63 8.24 5.45
C THR A 114 15.14 8.45 5.73
N LEU A 115 14.79 9.50 6.48
CA LEU A 115 13.40 9.85 6.76
C LEU A 115 12.65 10.28 5.49
N GLY A 116 13.32 11.06 4.64
CA GLY A 116 12.83 11.43 3.32
C GLY A 116 12.58 10.21 2.44
N LEU A 117 13.50 9.25 2.42
CA LEU A 117 13.40 8.02 1.65
C LEU A 117 12.23 7.13 2.13
N ILE A 118 12.08 6.92 3.44
CA ILE A 118 10.94 6.18 4.02
C ILE A 118 9.63 6.83 3.59
N SER A 119 9.54 8.16 3.71
CA SER A 119 8.35 8.92 3.35
C SER A 119 8.04 8.81 1.85
N PHE A 120 9.06 8.89 0.99
CA PHE A 120 8.94 8.73 -0.46
C PHE A 120 8.42 7.33 -0.84
N VAL A 121 9.02 6.28 -0.26
CA VAL A 121 8.62 4.89 -0.53
C VAL A 121 7.17 4.66 -0.12
N CYS A 122 6.80 5.11 1.08
CA CYS A 122 5.42 5.01 1.58
C CYS A 122 4.44 5.79 0.69
N ALA A 123 4.81 7.00 0.24
CA ALA A 123 3.97 7.80 -0.63
C ALA A 123 3.64 7.08 -1.94
N MET A 124 4.65 6.53 -2.62
CA MET A 124 4.47 5.83 -3.90
C MET A 124 3.61 4.56 -3.77
N LEU A 125 3.78 3.82 -2.67
CA LEU A 125 2.93 2.66 -2.39
C LEU A 125 1.48 3.04 -2.13
N LEU A 126 1.22 4.14 -1.41
CA LEU A 126 -0.13 4.61 -1.13
C LEU A 126 -0.83 5.09 -2.41
N PHE A 127 -0.13 5.81 -3.29
CA PHE A 127 -0.65 6.17 -4.62
C PHE A 127 -0.96 4.92 -5.45
N GLY A 128 -0.02 3.97 -5.51
CA GLY A 128 -0.20 2.70 -6.19
C GLY A 128 -1.40 1.92 -5.64
N GLY A 129 -1.47 1.76 -4.33
CA GLY A 129 -2.55 1.06 -3.63
C GLY A 129 -3.91 1.74 -3.80
N ALA A 130 -3.96 3.07 -3.88
CA ALA A 130 -5.17 3.80 -4.21
C ALA A 130 -5.72 3.44 -5.60
N MET A 131 -4.83 3.28 -6.59
CA MET A 131 -5.18 2.77 -7.92
C MET A 131 -5.58 1.29 -7.88
N GLY A 132 -4.82 0.46 -7.15
CA GLY A 132 -5.09 -0.96 -6.93
C GLY A 132 -6.48 -1.20 -6.36
N MET A 133 -6.87 -0.48 -5.31
CA MET A 133 -8.20 -0.52 -4.72
C MET A 133 -9.30 -0.11 -5.72
N ARG A 134 -9.08 0.92 -6.55
CA ARG A 134 -10.07 1.32 -7.57
C ARG A 134 -10.28 0.22 -8.60
N ARG A 135 -9.20 -0.41 -9.07
CA ARG A 135 -9.25 -1.56 -9.99
C ARG A 135 -9.94 -2.75 -9.34
N ALA A 136 -9.58 -3.09 -8.11
CA ALA A 136 -10.17 -4.18 -7.34
C ALA A 136 -11.68 -3.99 -7.12
N ARG A 137 -12.16 -2.79 -6.79
CA ARG A 137 -13.60 -2.50 -6.69
C ARG A 137 -14.32 -2.70 -8.02
N ARG A 138 -13.73 -2.22 -9.13
CA ARG A 138 -14.32 -2.38 -10.46
C ARG A 138 -14.40 -3.86 -10.86
N ALA A 139 -13.36 -4.63 -10.58
CA ALA A 139 -13.35 -6.07 -10.78
C ALA A 139 -14.44 -6.76 -9.94
N GLY A 140 -14.54 -6.42 -8.65
CA GLY A 140 -15.59 -6.95 -7.78
C GLY A 140 -17.01 -6.66 -8.28
N ARG A 141 -17.28 -5.46 -8.80
CA ARG A 141 -18.60 -5.18 -9.40
C ARG A 141 -18.86 -6.06 -10.63
N ARG A 142 -17.87 -6.25 -11.51
CA ARG A 142 -17.99 -7.12 -12.68
C ARG A 142 -18.22 -8.58 -12.27
N GLU A 143 -17.52 -9.06 -11.23
CA GLU A 143 -17.69 -10.40 -10.65
C GLU A 143 -19.15 -10.61 -10.17
N ALA A 144 -19.78 -9.60 -9.56
CA ALA A 144 -21.17 -9.69 -9.12
C ALA A 144 -22.18 -9.73 -10.27
N VAL A 145 -21.99 -8.91 -11.32
CA VAL A 145 -22.84 -8.96 -12.53
C VAL A 145 -22.72 -10.32 -13.19
N TYR A 146 -21.49 -10.81 -13.37
CA TYR A 146 -21.22 -12.11 -13.96
C TYR A 146 -21.85 -13.25 -13.14
N ALA A 147 -21.72 -13.20 -11.81
CA ALA A 147 -22.34 -14.20 -10.93
C ALA A 147 -23.86 -14.23 -11.06
N GLN A 148 -24.53 -13.09 -11.18
CA GLN A 148 -25.98 -13.05 -11.41
C GLN A 148 -26.36 -13.60 -12.80
N GLN A 149 -25.57 -13.29 -13.83
CA GLN A 149 -25.78 -13.83 -15.18
C GLN A 149 -25.64 -15.36 -15.21
N MET A 150 -24.60 -15.90 -14.57
CA MET A 150 -24.41 -17.34 -14.45
C MET A 150 -25.54 -17.99 -13.64
N ALA A 151 -25.96 -17.38 -12.53
CA ALA A 151 -27.09 -17.89 -11.74
C ALA A 151 -28.40 -17.99 -12.55
N LYS A 152 -28.63 -17.08 -13.51
CA LYS A 152 -29.78 -17.17 -14.43
C LYS A 152 -29.64 -18.28 -15.46
N LEU A 153 -28.42 -18.55 -15.93
CA LEU A 153 -28.14 -19.65 -16.86
C LEU A 153 -28.27 -21.01 -16.16
N ASP A 154 -27.79 -21.11 -14.92
CA ASP A 154 -27.87 -22.33 -14.10
C ASP A 154 -29.31 -22.75 -13.78
N GLN A 155 -30.27 -21.81 -13.84
CA GLN A 155 -31.70 -22.11 -13.68
C GLN A 155 -32.33 -22.78 -14.91
N GLN A 156 -31.62 -22.88 -16.04
CA GLN A 156 -32.14 -23.51 -17.24
C GLN A 156 -32.08 -25.05 -17.12
N PRO A 157 -33.21 -25.77 -17.30
CA PRO A 157 -33.23 -27.22 -17.20
C PRO A 157 -32.24 -27.87 -18.17
N GLY A 158 -31.40 -28.78 -17.67
CA GLY A 158 -30.45 -29.54 -18.49
C GLY A 158 -29.08 -28.86 -18.72
N GLN A 159 -28.82 -27.68 -18.16
CA GLN A 159 -27.48 -27.07 -18.20
C GLN A 159 -26.62 -27.46 -17.00
N VAL A 160 -25.33 -27.73 -17.26
CA VAL A 160 -24.33 -27.98 -16.21
C VAL A 160 -23.76 -26.65 -15.73
N PRO A 161 -23.71 -26.39 -14.42
CA PRO A 161 -23.18 -25.13 -13.89
C PRO A 161 -21.75 -24.86 -14.34
N LEU A 162 -21.48 -23.66 -14.86
CA LEU A 162 -20.13 -23.28 -15.24
C LEU A 162 -19.29 -23.00 -13.99
N PRO A 163 -18.07 -23.56 -13.86
CA PRO A 163 -17.20 -23.26 -12.75
C PRO A 163 -16.74 -21.79 -12.77
N PRO A 164 -16.50 -21.18 -11.60
CA PRO A 164 -16.03 -19.80 -11.53
C PRO A 164 -14.67 -19.64 -12.21
N PRO A 165 -14.39 -18.47 -12.82
CA PRO A 165 -13.14 -18.23 -13.52
C PRO A 165 -11.94 -18.37 -12.58
N SER A 166 -10.93 -19.13 -13.03
CA SER A 166 -9.70 -19.35 -12.28
C SER A 166 -8.88 -18.06 -12.16
N ARG A 167 -8.33 -17.81 -10.97
CA ARG A 167 -7.40 -16.68 -10.69
C ARG A 167 -5.97 -17.14 -10.42
N LYS A 168 -5.65 -18.41 -10.72
CA LYS A 168 -4.33 -18.99 -10.42
C LYS A 168 -3.20 -18.24 -11.12
N SER A 169 -3.38 -17.86 -12.38
CA SER A 169 -2.38 -17.09 -13.15
C SER A 169 -2.09 -15.73 -12.54
N ASP A 170 -3.12 -14.98 -12.13
CA ASP A 170 -2.98 -13.69 -11.46
C ASP A 170 -2.21 -13.81 -10.15
N HIS A 171 -2.43 -14.89 -9.40
CA HIS A 171 -1.72 -15.16 -8.16
C HIS A 171 -0.24 -15.49 -8.42
N LEU A 172 0.05 -16.40 -9.35
CA LEU A 172 1.42 -16.77 -9.71
C LEU A 172 2.22 -15.59 -10.27
N LEU A 173 1.62 -14.83 -11.18
CA LEU A 173 2.25 -13.67 -11.79
C LEU A 173 2.54 -12.58 -10.74
N SER A 174 1.62 -12.35 -9.80
CA SER A 174 1.87 -11.41 -8.70
C SER A 174 2.95 -11.92 -7.73
N LEU A 175 2.99 -13.23 -7.43
CA LEU A 175 4.02 -13.82 -6.58
C LEU A 175 5.44 -13.66 -7.14
N VAL A 176 5.58 -13.56 -8.46
CA VAL A 176 6.89 -13.36 -9.11
C VAL A 176 7.18 -11.87 -9.34
N ILE A 177 6.24 -11.14 -9.96
CA ILE A 177 6.48 -9.76 -10.39
C ILE A 177 6.56 -8.80 -9.19
N THR A 178 5.72 -8.97 -8.18
CA THR A 178 5.69 -8.02 -7.06
C THR A 178 7.01 -7.99 -6.29
N PRO A 179 7.61 -9.13 -5.85
CA PRO A 179 8.94 -9.11 -5.24
C PRO A 179 10.02 -8.52 -6.14
N LEU A 180 10.04 -8.89 -7.43
CA LEU A 180 11.04 -8.36 -8.37
C LEU A 180 10.95 -6.84 -8.48
N LEU A 181 9.75 -6.29 -8.71
CA LEU A 181 9.56 -4.84 -8.77
C LEU A 181 9.91 -4.15 -7.46
N THR A 182 9.62 -4.77 -6.30
CA THR A 182 10.01 -4.23 -5.00
C THR A 182 11.53 -4.17 -4.88
N VAL A 183 12.26 -5.24 -5.25
CA VAL A 183 13.73 -5.25 -5.24
C VAL A 183 14.29 -4.21 -6.21
N PHE A 184 13.83 -4.17 -7.46
CA PHE A 184 14.31 -3.17 -8.43
C PHE A 184 13.98 -1.73 -8.01
N ALA A 185 12.81 -1.50 -7.43
CA ALA A 185 12.43 -0.19 -6.89
C ALA A 185 13.40 0.24 -5.80
N LEU A 186 13.64 -0.64 -4.84
CA LEU A 186 14.53 -0.43 -3.72
C LEU A 186 15.95 -0.17 -4.20
N VAL A 187 16.47 -1.01 -5.08
CA VAL A 187 17.79 -0.84 -5.72
C VAL A 187 17.87 0.52 -6.43
N ALA A 188 16.88 0.90 -7.25
CA ALA A 188 16.87 2.20 -7.93
C ALA A 188 16.86 3.37 -6.93
N THR A 189 16.05 3.30 -5.87
CA THR A 189 16.02 4.34 -4.83
C THR A 189 17.29 4.36 -3.97
N GLY A 190 17.91 3.21 -3.71
CA GLY A 190 19.19 3.09 -2.99
C GLY A 190 20.40 3.50 -3.85
N PHE A 191 20.34 3.35 -5.17
CA PHE A 191 21.36 3.91 -6.07
C PHE A 191 21.24 5.44 -6.17
N SER A 192 20.02 5.98 -6.09
CA SER A 192 19.81 7.43 -6.06
C SER A 192 20.31 8.10 -4.77
N SER A 193 20.48 7.34 -3.69
CA SER A 193 21.05 7.86 -2.44
C SER A 193 22.57 7.99 -2.48
N GLY A 194 23.29 7.39 -3.45
CA GLY A 194 24.76 7.39 -3.50
C GLY A 194 25.47 6.88 -2.24
N VAL A 195 24.76 6.23 -1.31
CA VAL A 195 25.14 6.08 0.11
C VAL A 195 24.74 4.68 0.60
N VAL A 196 25.62 3.71 0.35
CA VAL A 196 25.78 2.52 1.20
C VAL A 196 27.13 2.57 1.94
N ALA A 197 27.91 3.62 1.71
CA ALA A 197 28.89 4.13 2.66
C ALA A 197 28.35 5.49 3.11
N GLY A 198 28.46 5.82 4.40
CA GLY A 198 27.69 6.83 5.14
C GLY A 198 27.44 8.20 4.49
N ALA A 199 26.67 9.06 5.15
CA ALA A 199 26.39 10.44 4.69
C ALA A 199 27.67 11.20 4.24
N ASP A 200 28.81 10.80 4.78
CA ASP A 200 30.18 11.19 4.50
C ASP A 200 30.63 10.90 3.05
N VAL A 201 30.20 9.78 2.46
CA VAL A 201 30.53 9.37 1.08
C VAL A 201 29.63 10.06 0.05
N PHE A 202 28.39 10.41 0.39
CA PHE A 202 27.60 11.33 -0.44
C PHE A 202 28.24 12.71 -0.44
N ALA A 203 28.61 13.23 0.72
CA ALA A 203 29.24 14.53 0.84
C ALA A 203 30.58 14.56 0.08
N ALA A 204 31.36 13.48 0.16
CA ALA A 204 32.63 13.34 -0.57
C ALA A 204 32.46 13.19 -2.09
N ASN A 205 31.38 12.56 -2.56
CA ASN A 205 31.16 12.28 -3.98
C ASN A 205 30.03 13.10 -4.62
N ALA A 206 29.41 14.05 -3.91
CA ALA A 206 28.32 14.89 -4.39
C ALA A 206 28.68 15.64 -5.68
N HIS A 207 29.97 15.96 -5.87
CA HIS A 207 30.50 16.59 -7.08
C HIS A 207 30.60 15.66 -8.30
N THR A 208 30.49 14.33 -8.12
CA THR A 208 30.63 13.32 -9.19
C THR A 208 29.30 12.78 -9.69
N PHE A 209 28.21 12.96 -8.92
CA PHE A 209 26.87 12.54 -9.35
C PHE A 209 26.19 13.63 -10.16
N SER A 210 25.98 13.38 -11.45
CA SER A 210 25.04 14.18 -12.24
C SER A 210 23.67 14.13 -11.56
N HIS A 211 23.14 15.28 -11.13
CA HIS A 211 21.79 15.42 -10.58
C HIS A 211 20.71 14.73 -11.44
N GLY A 212 20.94 14.61 -12.75
CA GLY A 212 20.06 13.89 -13.68
C GLY A 212 20.01 12.37 -13.43
N LYS A 213 21.11 11.73 -13.02
CA LYS A 213 21.13 10.28 -12.72
C LYS A 213 20.36 9.95 -11.44
N VAL A 214 20.52 10.78 -10.41
CA VAL A 214 19.79 10.66 -9.13
C VAL A 214 18.29 10.85 -9.36
N LEU A 215 17.90 11.88 -10.12
CA LEU A 215 16.51 12.12 -10.47
C LEU A 215 15.93 10.95 -11.28
N PHE A 216 16.65 10.45 -12.28
CA PHE A 216 16.22 9.30 -13.07
C PHE A 216 15.99 8.06 -12.20
N ALA A 217 16.91 7.77 -11.28
CA ALA A 217 16.83 6.62 -10.39
C ALA A 217 15.66 6.76 -9.38
N LEU A 218 15.41 7.95 -8.83
CA LEU A 218 14.22 8.21 -8.01
C LEU A 218 12.92 8.06 -8.81
N VAL A 219 12.87 8.58 -10.04
CA VAL A 219 11.69 8.46 -10.91
C VAL A 219 11.43 6.99 -11.27
N ALA A 220 12.47 6.25 -11.65
CA ALA A 220 12.37 4.82 -11.91
C ALA A 220 11.86 4.06 -10.67
N GLY A 221 12.45 4.34 -9.51
CA GLY A 221 12.01 3.80 -8.22
C GLY A 221 10.55 4.11 -7.91
N ALA A 222 10.11 5.36 -8.13
CA ALA A 222 8.72 5.77 -7.96
C ALA A 222 7.78 4.99 -8.85
N LEU A 223 8.08 4.86 -10.14
CA LEU A 223 7.25 4.13 -11.10
C LEU A 223 7.13 2.65 -10.70
N LEU A 224 8.22 2.03 -10.26
CA LEU A 224 8.22 0.64 -9.80
C LEU A 224 7.38 0.47 -8.53
N LEU A 225 7.50 1.36 -7.54
CA LEU A 225 6.68 1.32 -6.31
C LEU A 225 5.21 1.60 -6.55
N LEU A 226 4.89 2.54 -7.45
CA LEU A 226 3.52 2.78 -7.91
C LEU A 226 2.93 1.52 -8.54
N SER A 227 3.71 0.82 -9.37
CA SER A 227 3.30 -0.45 -9.97
C SER A 227 3.10 -1.55 -8.92
N VAL A 228 3.99 -1.67 -7.93
CA VAL A 228 3.82 -2.60 -6.79
C VAL A 228 2.48 -2.36 -6.09
N GLY A 229 2.17 -1.11 -5.73
CA GLY A 229 0.89 -0.77 -5.10
C GLY A 229 -0.30 -1.05 -6.02
N ALA A 230 -0.19 -0.72 -7.32
CA ALA A 230 -1.28 -0.90 -8.28
C ALA A 230 -1.59 -2.38 -8.58
N LEU A 231 -0.57 -3.25 -8.57
CA LEU A 231 -0.70 -4.70 -8.77
C LEU A 231 -1.48 -5.38 -7.65
N THR A 232 -1.55 -4.80 -6.45
CA THR A 232 -2.45 -5.31 -5.39
C THR A 232 -3.91 -5.39 -5.85
N GLY A 233 -4.29 -4.59 -6.86
CA GLY A 233 -5.59 -4.61 -7.48
C GLY A 233 -5.90 -5.91 -8.24
N THR A 234 -4.90 -6.56 -8.85
CA THR A 234 -5.07 -7.84 -9.56
C THR A 234 -4.99 -9.00 -8.57
N SER A 235 -3.93 -9.04 -7.76
CA SER A 235 -3.71 -10.07 -6.75
C SER A 235 -2.98 -9.48 -5.54
N THR A 236 -3.36 -9.96 -4.36
CA THR A 236 -2.76 -9.54 -3.08
C THR A 236 -1.64 -10.49 -2.65
N ALA A 237 -1.45 -11.60 -3.37
CA ALA A 237 -0.53 -12.67 -2.99
C ALA A 237 0.93 -12.20 -3.01
N GLY A 238 1.34 -11.50 -4.09
CA GLY A 238 2.69 -10.95 -4.20
C GLY A 238 3.02 -9.98 -3.08
N ALA A 239 2.18 -8.96 -2.87
CA ALA A 239 2.41 -7.97 -1.82
C ALA A 239 2.38 -8.58 -0.40
N ALA A 240 1.52 -9.58 -0.16
CA ALA A 240 1.51 -10.31 1.11
C ALA A 240 2.77 -11.18 1.30
N ALA A 241 3.21 -11.88 0.26
CA ALA A 241 4.43 -12.67 0.29
C ALA A 241 5.66 -11.78 0.51
N THR A 242 5.81 -10.70 -0.27
CA THR A 242 6.93 -9.76 -0.13
C THR A 242 6.95 -9.10 1.25
N SER A 243 5.80 -8.67 1.79
CA SER A 243 5.78 -8.05 3.13
C SER A 243 6.05 -9.08 4.23
N GLY A 244 5.57 -10.31 4.07
CA GLY A 244 5.85 -11.42 4.98
C GLY A 244 7.32 -11.84 4.99
N THR A 245 7.97 -11.93 3.83
CA THR A 245 9.39 -12.25 3.74
C THR A 245 10.26 -11.16 4.36
N ILE A 246 9.92 -9.89 4.13
CA ILE A 246 10.62 -8.76 4.75
C ILE A 246 10.47 -8.79 6.27
N LEU A 247 9.25 -9.01 6.78
CA LEU A 247 9.02 -9.12 8.22
C LEU A 247 9.78 -10.31 8.83
N ALA A 248 9.75 -11.47 8.17
CA ALA A 248 10.46 -12.66 8.65
C ALA A 248 11.98 -12.43 8.69
N PHE A 249 12.54 -11.82 7.66
CA PHE A 249 13.96 -11.43 7.63
C PHE A 249 14.29 -10.46 8.76
N TYR A 250 13.46 -9.44 8.97
CA TYR A 250 13.67 -8.47 10.04
C TYR A 250 13.60 -9.09 11.43
N LEU A 251 12.65 -10.02 11.65
CA LEU A 251 12.56 -10.75 12.91
C LEU A 251 13.78 -11.66 13.15
N ALA A 252 14.29 -12.30 12.09
CA ALA A 252 15.53 -13.09 12.19
C ALA A 252 16.73 -12.20 12.53
N LEU A 253 16.79 -10.99 11.96
CA LEU A 253 17.80 -9.99 12.29
C LEU A 253 17.71 -9.53 13.74
N CYS A 254 16.51 -9.18 14.23
CA CYS A 254 16.29 -8.85 15.64
C CYS A 254 16.65 -10.01 16.58
N ALA A 255 16.30 -11.25 16.22
CA ALA A 255 16.62 -12.43 17.00
C ALA A 255 18.14 -12.66 17.08
N GLY A 256 18.86 -12.56 15.96
CA GLY A 256 20.31 -12.70 15.96
C GLY A 256 21.02 -11.61 16.76
N ILE A 257 20.51 -10.39 16.73
CA ILE A 257 20.97 -9.28 17.59
C ILE A 257 20.74 -9.60 19.07
N LEU A 258 19.52 -10.01 19.45
CA LEU A 258 19.17 -10.34 20.84
C LEU A 258 19.96 -11.53 21.39
N LEU A 259 20.26 -12.51 20.53
CA LEU A 259 21.05 -13.69 20.88
C LEU A 259 22.56 -13.41 20.88
N GLY A 260 23.00 -12.21 20.50
CA GLY A 260 24.42 -11.83 20.50
C GLY A 260 25.27 -12.63 19.50
N ILE A 261 24.70 -13.02 18.36
CA ILE A 261 25.43 -13.76 17.32
C ILE A 261 26.54 -12.85 16.76
N LYS A 262 27.78 -13.35 16.77
CA LYS A 262 28.98 -12.58 16.35
C LYS A 262 29.17 -12.49 14.83
N ASP A 263 28.15 -12.84 14.05
CA ASP A 263 28.21 -12.71 12.60
C ASP A 263 28.05 -11.23 12.22
N PRO A 264 28.85 -10.71 11.26
CA PRO A 264 28.78 -9.32 10.83
C PRO A 264 27.38 -8.84 10.44
N LEU A 265 26.53 -9.74 9.92
CA LEU A 265 25.13 -9.43 9.59
C LEU A 265 24.31 -8.97 10.80
N PHE A 266 24.63 -9.43 12.01
CA PHE A 266 23.90 -9.07 13.24
C PHE A 266 24.63 -7.99 14.05
N THR A 267 25.94 -7.86 13.91
CA THR A 267 26.73 -6.85 14.64
C THR A 267 26.74 -5.48 13.94
N ASP A 268 26.76 -5.47 12.61
CA ASP A 268 26.66 -4.26 11.79
C ASP A 268 25.89 -4.56 10.48
N PRO A 269 24.55 -4.73 10.56
CA PRO A 269 23.75 -5.05 9.39
C PRO A 269 23.81 -3.97 8.30
N ALA A 270 24.09 -2.72 8.65
CA ALA A 270 24.14 -1.60 7.72
C ALA A 270 25.28 -1.72 6.72
N SER A 271 26.40 -2.35 7.11
CA SER A 271 27.55 -2.59 6.23
C SER A 271 27.32 -3.69 5.18
N TYR A 272 26.31 -4.55 5.37
CA TYR A 272 26.04 -5.70 4.49
C TYR A 272 24.76 -5.57 3.66
N ILE A 273 23.86 -4.67 4.06
CA ILE A 273 22.56 -4.52 3.43
C ILE A 273 22.54 -3.21 2.65
N VAL A 274 22.23 -3.30 1.35
CA VAL A 274 22.20 -2.16 0.40
C VAL A 274 21.25 -1.02 0.84
N ILE A 275 20.28 -1.31 1.71
CA ILE A 275 19.31 -0.34 2.21
C ILE A 275 19.06 -0.62 3.69
N ASP A 276 19.08 0.43 4.50
CA ASP A 276 18.79 0.39 5.94
C ASP A 276 17.55 -0.50 6.24
N PRO A 277 17.71 -1.57 7.06
CA PRO A 277 16.62 -2.46 7.47
C PRO A 277 15.39 -1.74 8.05
N VAL A 278 15.55 -0.54 8.60
CA VAL A 278 14.42 0.30 9.05
C VAL A 278 13.51 0.68 7.88
N VAL A 279 14.06 1.00 6.71
CA VAL A 279 13.27 1.30 5.50
C VAL A 279 12.46 0.07 5.09
N TRP A 280 13.06 -1.12 5.18
CA TRP A 280 12.41 -2.39 4.85
C TRP A 280 11.22 -2.69 5.76
N ILE A 281 11.37 -2.53 7.08
CA ILE A 281 10.27 -2.85 7.99
C ILE A 281 9.10 -1.87 7.85
N PHE A 282 9.34 -0.59 7.57
CA PHE A 282 8.28 0.39 7.25
C PHE A 282 7.61 0.12 5.91
N LEU A 283 8.38 -0.24 4.89
CA LEU A 283 7.86 -0.72 3.60
C LEU A 283 6.89 -1.91 3.81
N ALA A 284 7.30 -2.91 4.59
CA ALA A 284 6.46 -4.08 4.91
C ALA A 284 5.20 -3.68 5.70
N ALA A 285 5.35 -2.78 6.68
CA ALA A 285 4.26 -2.28 7.52
C ALA A 285 3.18 -1.53 6.72
N VAL A 286 3.54 -0.86 5.62
CA VAL A 286 2.58 -0.18 4.72
C VAL A 286 2.06 -1.10 3.62
N MET A 287 2.92 -1.91 3.02
CA MET A 287 2.57 -2.79 1.90
C MET A 287 1.57 -3.89 2.29
N SER A 288 1.68 -4.46 3.49
CA SER A 288 0.78 -5.52 3.96
C SER A 288 -0.68 -5.04 4.14
N PRO A 289 -0.95 -3.89 4.81
CA PRO A 289 -2.27 -3.25 4.83
C PRO A 289 -2.84 -2.95 3.45
N LEU A 290 -2.02 -2.46 2.51
CA LEU A 290 -2.46 -2.14 1.14
C LEU A 290 -2.91 -3.38 0.39
N ALA A 291 -2.15 -4.49 0.49
CA ALA A 291 -2.52 -5.77 -0.10
C ALA A 291 -3.91 -6.19 0.37
N ARG A 292 -4.13 -6.17 1.68
CA ARG A 292 -5.44 -6.51 2.25
C ARG A 292 -6.53 -5.47 1.93
N GLY A 293 -6.17 -4.19 1.81
CA GLY A 293 -7.06 -3.11 1.40
C GLY A 293 -7.70 -3.38 0.03
N SER A 294 -6.90 -3.82 -0.95
CA SER A 294 -7.39 -4.22 -2.27
C SER A 294 -8.33 -5.43 -2.22
N HIS A 295 -8.09 -6.42 -1.36
CA HIS A 295 -9.02 -7.53 -1.14
C HIS A 295 -10.38 -7.04 -0.62
N TRP A 296 -10.38 -6.21 0.42
CA TRP A 296 -11.61 -5.64 0.98
C TRP A 296 -12.33 -4.73 -0.01
N ALA A 297 -11.59 -4.02 -0.85
CA ALA A 297 -12.15 -3.15 -1.87
C ALA A 297 -12.89 -3.99 -2.92
N ARG A 298 -12.31 -5.12 -3.35
CA ARG A 298 -13.00 -6.09 -4.22
C ARG A 298 -14.27 -6.65 -3.55
N GLN A 299 -14.17 -7.07 -2.30
CA GLN A 299 -15.33 -7.59 -1.55
C GLN A 299 -16.45 -6.54 -1.45
N ALA A 300 -16.12 -5.30 -1.09
CA ALA A 300 -17.08 -4.20 -1.03
C ALA A 300 -17.73 -3.92 -2.39
N GLY A 301 -16.95 -3.97 -3.48
CA GLY A 301 -17.47 -3.83 -4.84
C GLY A 301 -18.47 -4.93 -5.20
N ARG A 302 -18.16 -6.19 -4.87
CA ARG A 302 -19.08 -7.33 -5.08
C ARG A 302 -20.38 -7.16 -4.32
N THR A 303 -20.29 -6.90 -3.01
CA THR A 303 -21.48 -6.84 -2.15
C THR A 303 -22.39 -5.67 -2.51
N GLN A 304 -21.83 -4.51 -2.84
CA GLN A 304 -22.60 -3.33 -3.25
C GLN A 304 -23.36 -3.59 -4.56
N MET A 305 -22.69 -4.18 -5.57
CA MET A 305 -23.33 -4.47 -6.84
C MET A 305 -24.38 -5.59 -6.71
N ALA A 306 -24.09 -6.64 -5.94
CA ALA A 306 -25.06 -7.70 -5.69
C ALA A 306 -26.33 -7.17 -5.01
N ALA A 307 -26.20 -6.26 -4.04
CA ALA A 307 -27.34 -5.62 -3.40
C ALA A 307 -28.15 -4.75 -4.38
N GLN A 308 -27.47 -3.98 -5.25
CA GLN A 308 -28.13 -3.18 -6.28
C GLN A 308 -28.92 -4.04 -7.26
N LEU A 309 -28.31 -5.10 -7.76
CA LEU A 309 -28.95 -6.04 -8.69
C LEU A 309 -30.16 -6.75 -8.07
N ALA A 310 -30.09 -7.09 -6.77
CA ALA A 310 -31.23 -7.68 -6.05
C ALA A 310 -32.39 -6.70 -5.86
N MET A 311 -32.09 -5.41 -5.62
CA MET A 311 -33.13 -4.37 -5.54
C MET A 311 -33.79 -4.15 -6.91
N GLU A 312 -33.01 -4.15 -7.99
CA GLU A 312 -33.53 -4.02 -9.36
C GLU A 312 -34.43 -5.20 -9.75
N THR A 313 -34.05 -6.44 -9.38
CA THR A 313 -34.91 -7.62 -9.64
C THR A 313 -36.22 -7.57 -8.86
N ASN A 314 -36.18 -7.14 -7.59
CA ASN A 314 -37.38 -7.06 -6.77
C ASN A 314 -38.33 -5.96 -7.27
N LYS A 315 -37.79 -4.84 -7.77
CA LYS A 315 -38.60 -3.79 -8.41
C LYS A 315 -39.23 -4.24 -9.72
N ALA A 316 -38.55 -5.08 -10.51
CA ALA A 316 -39.08 -5.59 -11.77
C ALA A 316 -40.16 -6.68 -11.58
N ALA A 317 -40.24 -7.28 -10.40
CA ALA A 317 -41.22 -8.31 -10.06
C ALA A 317 -42.48 -7.78 -9.34
N ALA A 318 -42.50 -6.49 -8.97
CA ALA A 318 -43.60 -5.79 -8.31
C ALA A 318 -44.37 -4.93 -9.32
#